data_AF-A0A813M0F2-F1
#
_entry.id   AF-A0A813M0F2-F1
#
_cell.length_a   1.000
_cell.length_b   1.000
_cell.length_c   1.000
_cell.angle_alpha   90.00
_cell.angle_beta   90.00
_cell.angle_gamma   90.00
#
_symmetry.space_group_name_H-M   'P 1'
#
loop_
_entity.id
_entity.type
_entity.pdbx_description
1 polymer ?
#
loop_
_entity_poly.entity_id
_entity_poly.type
_entity_poly.pdbx_seq_one_letter_code
_entity_poly.pdbx_strand_id
1 'polypeptide(L)'
;MNKKLAEEIENLELKNYKHWSSYYAKEAEKSQALLKLFGFSKNDLFLSEKCSKSFNALVSMAMQLKLESVNETNFSISLRELISKKFDLEAKLNERVNETSDLNEKLLQLNLFRETLLKDSKSLESQISTEKENLQEIEMKIQFMKGKMEKYKTEISEMKYHNDTIDKNLFHEKILSDFQNMKIIQKQFQEARAQLDTYQGLPMNMNLAQLKIQQLANEIESLEHQIDELMGFMN
;
A
#
# COMPACT_ATOMS: atom_id res chain seq x y z
N MET A 1 33.91 -26.97 76.88
CA MET A 1 32.77 -27.79 77.37
C MET A 1 32.22 -28.64 76.22
N ASN A 2 32.98 -29.61 75.69
CA ASN A 2 32.49 -30.54 74.64
C ASN A 2 33.40 -31.77 74.37
N LYS A 3 34.25 -32.20 75.33
CA LYS A 3 34.96 -33.49 75.23
C LYS A 3 34.25 -34.60 76.01
N LYS A 4 33.85 -34.31 77.25
CA LYS A 4 33.03 -35.22 78.06
C LYS A 4 31.70 -35.60 77.39
N LEU A 5 31.02 -34.62 76.78
CA LEU A 5 29.77 -34.88 76.06
C LEU A 5 29.99 -35.76 74.82
N ALA A 6 31.10 -35.59 74.11
CA ALA A 6 31.46 -36.41 72.96
C ALA A 6 31.82 -37.85 73.36
N GLU A 7 32.59 -38.02 74.44
CA GLU A 7 32.91 -39.36 75.01
C GLU A 7 31.66 -40.07 75.55
N GLU A 8 30.67 -39.33 76.05
CA GLU A 8 29.41 -39.87 76.54
C GLU A 8 28.49 -40.32 75.38
N ILE A 9 28.44 -39.55 74.28
CA ILE A 9 27.75 -39.94 73.05
C ILE A 9 28.40 -41.19 72.45
N GLU A 10 29.73 -41.22 72.33
CA GLU A 10 30.46 -42.37 71.77
C GLU A 10 30.23 -43.64 72.61
N ASN A 11 30.22 -43.52 73.94
CA ASN A 11 29.90 -44.64 74.83
C ASN A 11 28.44 -45.12 74.70
N LEU A 12 27.49 -44.19 74.51
CA LEU A 12 26.08 -44.55 74.27
C LEU A 12 25.90 -45.24 72.93
N GLU A 13 26.55 -44.76 71.86
CA GLU A 13 26.58 -45.43 70.57
C GLU A 13 27.17 -46.83 70.69
N LEU A 14 28.33 -46.98 71.35
CA LEU A 14 28.97 -48.29 71.54
C LEU A 14 28.09 -49.26 72.34
N LYS A 15 27.40 -48.77 73.37
CA LYS A 15 26.45 -49.56 74.15
C LYS A 15 25.23 -49.97 73.31
N ASN A 16 24.74 -49.08 72.47
CA ASN A 16 23.64 -49.34 71.55
C ASN A 16 24.03 -50.39 70.49
N TYR A 17 25.22 -50.25 69.88
CA TYR A 17 25.76 -51.25 68.95
C TYR A 17 25.93 -52.62 69.60
N LYS A 18 26.45 -52.69 70.84
CA LYS A 18 26.54 -53.95 71.58
C LYS A 18 25.17 -54.56 71.87
N HIS A 19 24.19 -53.73 72.22
CA HIS A 19 22.82 -54.18 72.46
C HIS A 19 22.20 -54.77 71.19
N TRP A 20 22.24 -54.04 70.07
CA TRP A 20 21.73 -54.52 68.79
C TRP A 20 22.48 -55.74 68.28
N SER A 21 23.81 -55.77 68.39
CA SER A 21 24.62 -56.94 68.02
C SER A 21 24.22 -58.18 68.82
N SER A 22 24.03 -58.05 70.14
CA SER A 22 23.55 -59.14 70.99
C SER A 22 22.11 -59.57 70.65
N TYR A 23 21.24 -58.61 70.34
CA TYR A 23 19.86 -58.88 69.91
C TYR A 23 19.84 -59.69 68.60
N TYR A 24 20.57 -59.24 67.58
CA TYR A 24 20.66 -59.95 66.31
C TYR A 24 21.34 -61.32 66.43
N ALA A 25 22.36 -61.46 67.30
CA ALA A 25 22.99 -62.75 67.56
C ALA A 25 21.99 -63.77 68.15
N LYS A 26 21.20 -63.34 69.15
CA LYS A 26 20.14 -64.19 69.74
C LYS A 26 19.06 -64.52 68.72
N GLU A 27 18.66 -63.57 67.89
CA GLU A 27 17.63 -63.81 66.86
C GLU A 27 18.13 -64.75 65.76
N ALA A 28 19.42 -64.66 65.41
CA ALA A 28 20.07 -65.59 64.49
C ALA A 28 20.14 -67.01 65.08
N GLU A 29 20.46 -67.14 66.38
CA GLU A 29 20.43 -68.44 67.08
C GLU A 29 19.02 -69.04 67.10
N LYS A 30 17.98 -68.25 67.40
CA LYS A 30 16.58 -68.72 67.32
C LYS A 30 16.22 -69.19 65.92
N SER A 31 16.56 -68.40 64.91
CA SER A 31 16.31 -68.74 63.51
C SER A 31 17.02 -70.04 63.12
N GLN A 32 18.28 -70.20 63.55
CA GLN A 32 19.03 -71.43 63.33
C GLN A 32 18.44 -72.63 64.06
N ALA A 33 17.93 -72.44 65.28
CA ALA A 33 17.24 -73.48 66.04
C ALA A 33 15.93 -73.92 65.37
N LEU A 34 15.15 -72.97 64.84
CA LEU A 34 13.94 -73.25 64.05
C LEU A 34 14.28 -74.04 62.78
N LEU A 35 15.31 -73.62 62.03
CA LEU A 35 15.75 -74.35 60.84
C LEU A 35 16.15 -75.80 61.17
N LYS A 36 16.87 -76.01 62.28
CA LYS A 36 17.20 -77.36 62.77
C LYS A 36 15.96 -78.17 63.13
N LEU A 37 14.94 -77.55 63.76
CA LEU A 37 13.67 -78.20 64.11
C LEU A 37 12.93 -78.72 62.86
N PHE A 38 12.97 -77.95 61.77
CA PHE A 38 12.40 -78.33 60.48
C PHE A 38 13.31 -79.26 59.65
N GLY A 39 14.41 -79.78 60.22
CA GLY A 39 15.29 -80.74 59.57
C GLY A 39 16.31 -80.13 58.61
N PHE A 40 16.48 -78.81 58.60
CA PHE A 40 17.50 -78.13 57.79
C PHE A 40 18.78 -77.92 58.61
N SER A 41 19.86 -78.66 58.31
CA SER A 41 21.18 -78.30 58.82
C SER A 41 21.82 -77.19 57.96
N LYS A 42 22.83 -76.50 58.51
CA LYS A 42 23.58 -75.43 57.80
C LYS A 42 24.18 -75.92 56.47
N ASN A 43 24.30 -77.24 56.29
CA ASN A 43 24.84 -77.90 55.12
C ASN A 43 23.75 -78.59 54.26
N ASP A 44 22.54 -78.84 54.77
CA ASP A 44 21.45 -79.41 53.93
C ASP A 44 20.80 -78.36 53.02
N LEU A 45 21.13 -77.08 53.26
CA LEU A 45 20.82 -75.94 52.39
C LEU A 45 21.77 -75.82 51.19
N PHE A 46 22.50 -76.87 50.80
CA PHE A 46 23.04 -76.99 49.44
C PHE A 46 21.88 -77.18 48.46
N LEU A 47 21.14 -76.09 48.23
CA LEU A 47 20.25 -75.95 47.10
C LEU A 47 21.05 -76.36 45.87
N SER A 48 20.54 -77.32 45.09
CA SER A 48 21.05 -77.65 43.75
C SER A 48 21.43 -76.35 43.03
N GLU A 49 22.51 -76.34 42.23
CA GLU A 49 22.97 -75.12 41.53
C GLU A 49 21.81 -74.35 40.85
N LYS A 50 20.85 -75.09 40.30
CA LYS A 50 19.61 -74.54 39.71
C LYS A 50 18.72 -73.83 40.75
N CYS A 51 18.54 -74.44 41.92
CA CYS A 51 17.74 -73.89 43.00
C CYS A 51 18.40 -72.66 43.65
N SER A 52 19.74 -72.66 43.80
CA SER A 52 20.49 -71.48 44.23
C SER A 52 20.34 -70.31 43.24
N LYS A 53 20.44 -70.58 41.93
CA LYS A 53 20.18 -69.57 40.88
C LYS A 53 18.77 -69.01 40.95
N SER A 54 17.74 -69.87 41.07
CA SER A 54 16.34 -69.42 41.17
C SER A 54 16.08 -68.62 42.45
N PHE A 55 16.65 -69.02 43.58
CA PHE A 55 16.53 -68.29 44.85
C PHE A 55 17.20 -66.92 44.76
N ASN A 56 18.42 -66.86 44.24
CA ASN A 56 19.13 -65.59 44.03
C ASN A 56 18.40 -64.66 43.06
N ALA A 57 17.77 -65.21 42.02
CA ALA A 57 16.92 -64.44 41.10
C ALA A 57 15.68 -63.87 41.81
N LEU A 58 14.99 -64.67 42.63
CA LEU A 58 13.84 -64.21 43.43
C LEU A 58 14.23 -63.12 44.43
N VAL A 59 15.35 -63.29 45.14
CA VAL A 59 15.87 -62.27 46.06
C VAL A 59 16.24 -61.00 45.30
N SER A 60 16.88 -61.12 44.13
CA SER A 60 17.22 -59.96 43.28
C SER A 60 15.96 -59.24 42.79
N MET A 61 14.92 -59.97 42.38
CA MET A 61 13.63 -59.39 41.97
C MET A 61 12.94 -58.71 43.16
N ALA A 62 12.93 -59.34 44.34
CA ALA A 62 12.37 -58.74 45.55
C ALA A 62 13.09 -57.44 45.92
N MET A 63 14.42 -57.39 45.79
CA MET A 63 15.21 -56.17 46.02
C MET A 63 14.90 -55.08 45.00
N GLN A 64 14.79 -55.42 43.72
CA GLN A 64 14.44 -54.46 42.66
C GLN A 64 13.02 -53.90 42.82
N LEU A 65 12.07 -54.75 43.21
CA LEU A 65 10.68 -54.40 43.53
C LEU A 65 10.53 -53.77 44.93
N LYS A 66 11.61 -53.73 45.72
CA LYS A 66 11.64 -53.23 47.10
C LYS A 66 10.57 -53.87 48.00
N LEU A 67 10.42 -55.19 47.91
CA LEU A 67 9.46 -55.95 48.70
C LEU A 67 9.99 -56.19 50.13
N GLU A 68 9.14 -55.97 51.13
CA GLU A 68 9.45 -56.24 52.55
C GLU A 68 9.42 -57.74 52.87
N SER A 69 8.59 -58.51 52.18
CA SER A 69 8.55 -59.97 52.31
C SER A 69 8.40 -60.67 50.96
N VAL A 70 9.17 -61.75 50.80
CA VAL A 70 9.23 -62.59 49.60
C VAL A 70 8.06 -63.58 49.67
N ASN A 71 6.85 -63.09 49.37
CA ASN A 71 5.65 -63.92 49.23
C ASN A 71 5.02 -63.71 47.85
N GLU A 72 4.28 -64.71 47.38
CA GLU A 72 3.67 -64.69 46.04
C GLU A 72 2.71 -63.52 45.85
N THR A 73 1.94 -63.19 46.88
CA THR A 73 0.97 -62.10 46.88
C THR A 73 1.62 -60.73 46.66
N ASN A 74 2.73 -60.44 47.33
CA ASN A 74 3.46 -59.17 47.22
C ASN A 74 4.12 -59.05 45.84
N PHE A 75 4.71 -60.13 45.34
CA PHE A 75 5.20 -60.15 43.95
C PHE A 75 4.06 -59.89 42.96
N SER A 76 2.91 -60.53 43.13
CA SER A 76 1.76 -60.35 42.25
C SER A 76 1.21 -58.92 42.29
N ILE A 77 1.17 -58.29 43.47
CA ILE A 77 0.72 -56.91 43.65
C ILE A 77 1.72 -55.95 42.99
N SER A 78 3.00 -56.01 43.34
CA SER A 78 4.01 -55.09 42.79
C SER A 78 4.21 -55.26 41.28
N LEU A 79 4.09 -56.49 40.76
CA LEU A 79 4.12 -56.73 39.32
C LEU A 79 2.88 -56.12 38.63
N ARG A 80 1.70 -56.24 39.23
CA ARG A 80 0.49 -55.56 38.73
C ARG A 80 0.61 -54.04 38.78
N GLU A 81 1.16 -53.48 39.85
CA GLU A 81 1.42 -52.04 39.97
C GLU A 81 2.39 -51.55 38.89
N LEU A 82 3.48 -52.29 38.62
CA LEU A 82 4.40 -51.95 37.54
C LEU A 82 3.74 -52.03 36.16
N ILE A 83 2.92 -53.04 35.92
CA ILE A 83 2.16 -53.18 34.67
C ILE A 83 1.19 -52.00 34.51
N SER A 84 0.43 -51.67 35.56
CA SER A 84 -0.47 -50.51 35.55
C SER A 84 0.29 -49.22 35.26
N LYS A 85 1.41 -48.99 35.98
CA LYS A 85 2.26 -47.81 35.80
C LYS A 85 2.84 -47.74 34.38
N LYS A 86 3.19 -48.88 33.79
CA LYS A 86 3.64 -48.95 32.40
C LYS A 86 2.52 -48.49 31.45
N PHE A 87 1.31 -49.02 31.59
CA PHE A 87 0.17 -48.60 30.76
C PHE A 87 -0.16 -47.11 30.94
N ASP A 88 -0.12 -46.60 32.17
CA ASP A 88 -0.35 -45.18 32.44
C ASP A 88 0.72 -44.29 31.78
N LEU A 89 1.98 -44.72 31.80
CA LEU A 89 3.07 -44.01 31.12
C LEU A 89 2.95 -44.08 29.60
N GLU A 90 2.57 -45.22 29.05
CA GLU A 90 2.33 -45.38 27.60
C GLU A 90 1.16 -44.51 27.14
N ALA A 91 0.07 -44.45 27.91
CA ALA A 91 -1.06 -43.57 27.63
C ALA A 91 -0.65 -42.09 27.64
N LYS A 92 0.09 -41.66 28.66
CA LYS A 92 0.64 -40.29 28.73
C LYS A 92 1.62 -39.99 27.61
N LEU A 93 2.46 -40.95 27.23
CA LEU A 93 3.39 -40.78 26.10
C LEU A 93 2.62 -40.57 24.80
N ASN A 94 1.58 -41.38 24.56
CA ASN A 94 0.75 -41.27 23.37
C ASN A 94 -0.01 -39.94 23.31
N GLU A 95 -0.54 -39.48 24.45
CA GLU A 95 -1.16 -38.15 24.58
C GLU A 95 -0.17 -37.03 24.21
N ARG A 96 1.05 -37.07 24.74
CA ARG A 96 2.10 -36.08 24.40
C ARG A 96 2.52 -36.12 22.93
N VAL A 97 2.58 -37.31 22.33
CA VAL A 97 2.89 -37.45 20.91
C VAL A 97 1.79 -36.79 20.07
N ASN A 98 0.52 -37.02 20.40
CA ASN A 98 -0.60 -36.39 19.72
C ASN A 98 -0.58 -34.86 19.89
N GLU A 99 -0.39 -34.35 21.11
CA GLU A 99 -0.24 -32.91 21.36
C GLU A 99 0.90 -32.30 20.54
N THR A 100 2.03 -32.99 20.44
CA THR A 100 3.19 -32.54 19.66
C THR A 100 2.87 -32.52 18.16
N SER A 101 2.15 -33.52 17.66
CA SER A 101 1.67 -33.56 16.28
C SER A 101 0.75 -32.38 15.98
N ASP A 102 -0.26 -32.14 16.83
CA ASP A 102 -1.21 -31.03 16.69
C ASP A 102 -0.49 -29.66 16.71
N LEU A 103 0.50 -29.51 17.60
CA LEU A 103 1.31 -28.29 17.66
C LEU A 103 2.14 -28.09 16.40
N ASN A 104 2.71 -29.16 15.85
CA ASN A 104 3.46 -29.10 14.59
C ASN A 104 2.55 -28.71 13.41
N GLU A 105 1.35 -29.25 13.34
CA GLU A 105 0.37 -28.87 12.31
C GLU A 105 -0.02 -27.39 12.41
N LYS A 106 -0.31 -26.91 13.63
CA LYS A 106 -0.59 -25.48 13.88
C LYS A 106 0.60 -24.59 13.51
N LEU A 107 1.82 -25.02 13.83
CA LEU A 107 3.04 -24.30 13.48
C LEU A 107 3.24 -24.22 11.96
N LEU A 108 2.96 -25.30 11.23
CA LEU A 108 2.99 -25.31 9.76
C LEU A 108 1.96 -24.34 9.17
N GLN A 109 0.72 -24.35 9.66
CA GLN A 109 -0.32 -23.41 9.23
C GLN A 109 0.07 -21.96 9.51
N LEU A 110 0.62 -21.67 10.69
CA LEU A 110 1.06 -20.33 11.07
C LEU A 110 2.23 -19.86 10.20
N ASN A 111 3.17 -20.74 9.87
CA ASN A 111 4.25 -20.43 8.95
C ASN A 111 3.74 -20.12 7.54
N LEU A 112 2.80 -20.91 7.01
CA LEU A 112 2.18 -20.62 5.72
C LEU A 112 1.49 -19.26 5.73
N PHE A 113 0.72 -18.97 6.78
CA PHE A 113 0.07 -17.67 6.95
C PHE A 113 1.08 -16.51 7.02
N ARG A 114 2.19 -16.70 7.74
CA ARG A 114 3.29 -15.72 7.80
C ARG A 114 3.88 -15.45 6.43
N GLU A 115 4.14 -16.47 5.62
CA GLU A 115 4.67 -16.31 4.26
C GLU A 115 3.69 -15.56 3.35
N THR A 116 2.38 -15.83 3.48
CA THR A 116 1.34 -15.07 2.77
C THR A 116 1.38 -13.59 3.16
N LEU A 117 1.40 -13.29 4.46
CA LEU A 117 1.48 -11.90 4.95
C LEU A 117 2.75 -11.18 4.47
N LEU A 118 3.90 -11.87 4.45
CA LEU A 118 5.14 -11.31 3.93
C LEU A 118 5.05 -11.00 2.43
N LYS A 119 4.39 -11.86 1.65
CA LYS A 119 4.15 -11.63 0.23
C LYS A 119 3.23 -10.43 0.00
N ASP A 120 2.14 -10.35 0.76
CA ASP A 120 1.19 -9.25 0.66
C ASP A 120 1.83 -7.91 1.05
N SER A 121 2.65 -7.90 2.11
CA SER A 121 3.43 -6.73 2.52
C SER A 121 4.34 -6.22 1.39
N LYS A 122 5.10 -7.12 0.76
CA LYS A 122 5.97 -6.76 -0.38
C LYS A 122 5.18 -6.23 -1.58
N SER A 123 4.00 -6.81 -1.85
CA SER A 123 3.12 -6.33 -2.91
C SER A 123 2.61 -4.92 -2.63
N LEU A 124 2.21 -4.64 -1.38
CA LEU A 124 1.76 -3.32 -0.95
C LEU A 124 2.89 -2.28 -1.02
N GLU A 125 4.10 -2.64 -0.58
CA GLU A 125 5.28 -1.77 -0.72
C GLU A 125 5.56 -1.41 -2.19
N SER A 126 5.46 -2.38 -3.10
CA SER A 126 5.60 -2.12 -4.54
C SER A 126 4.50 -1.20 -5.07
N GLN A 127 3.25 -1.39 -4.65
CA GLN A 127 2.14 -0.54 -5.05
C GLN A 127 2.33 0.89 -4.57
N ILE A 128 2.73 1.08 -3.31
CA ILE A 128 3.04 2.40 -2.74
C ILE A 128 4.17 3.09 -3.52
N SER A 129 5.21 2.36 -3.93
CA SER A 129 6.28 2.93 -4.76
C SER A 129 5.76 3.43 -6.10
N THR A 130 4.95 2.62 -6.79
CA THR A 130 4.35 3.03 -8.08
C THR A 130 3.39 4.20 -7.95
N GLU A 131 2.59 4.23 -6.88
CA GLU A 131 1.65 5.32 -6.63
C GLU A 131 2.38 6.62 -6.30
N LYS A 132 3.50 6.55 -5.57
CA LYS A 132 4.35 7.70 -5.30
C LYS A 132 4.96 8.29 -6.58
N GLU A 133 5.41 7.44 -7.51
CA GLU A 133 5.91 7.89 -8.82
C GLU A 133 4.80 8.58 -9.63
N ASN A 134 3.59 7.98 -9.66
CA ASN A 134 2.43 8.57 -10.33
C ASN A 134 2.04 9.92 -9.71
N LEU A 135 2.05 10.03 -8.37
CA LEU A 135 1.77 11.29 -7.68
C LEU A 135 2.81 12.37 -8.02
N GLN A 136 4.08 12.01 -8.12
CA GLN A 136 5.13 12.94 -8.56
C GLN A 136 4.91 13.40 -10.01
N GLU A 137 4.51 12.50 -10.91
CA GLU A 137 4.18 12.86 -12.29
C GLU A 137 2.99 13.83 -12.36
N ILE A 138 1.94 13.56 -11.59
CA ILE A 138 0.77 14.43 -11.47
C ILE A 138 1.18 15.80 -10.90
N GLU A 139 2.03 15.83 -9.87
CA GLU A 139 2.53 17.06 -9.30
C GLU A 139 3.30 17.91 -10.32
N MET A 140 4.20 17.29 -11.09
CA MET A 140 4.92 17.96 -12.17
C MET A 140 3.96 18.52 -13.25
N LYS A 141 2.94 17.76 -13.64
CA LYS A 141 1.91 18.22 -14.58
C LYS A 141 1.14 19.42 -14.04
N ILE A 142 0.77 19.41 -12.76
CA ILE A 142 0.09 20.53 -12.10
C ILE A 142 0.99 21.77 -12.09
N GLN A 143 2.27 21.63 -11.74
CA GLN A 143 3.22 22.74 -11.74
C GLN A 143 3.39 23.34 -13.15
N PHE A 144 3.51 22.48 -14.17
CA PHE A 144 3.58 22.92 -15.56
C PHE A 144 2.32 23.68 -16.00
N MET A 145 1.13 23.16 -15.67
CA MET A 145 -0.15 23.81 -15.98
C MET A 145 -0.30 25.16 -15.28
N LYS A 146 0.10 25.26 -14.01
CA LYS A 146 0.16 26.54 -13.27
C LYS A 146 1.09 27.53 -13.95
N GLY A 147 2.27 27.09 -14.39
CA GLY A 147 3.21 27.92 -15.14
C GLY A 147 2.62 28.44 -16.46
N LYS A 148 1.92 27.60 -17.22
CA LYS A 148 1.19 28.02 -18.43
C LYS A 148 0.08 29.01 -18.13
N MET A 149 -0.68 28.79 -17.07
CA MET A 149 -1.79 29.68 -16.68
C MET A 149 -1.28 31.10 -16.42
N GLU A 150 -0.18 31.25 -15.67
CA GLU A 150 0.41 32.57 -15.44
C GLU A 150 0.94 33.20 -16.72
N LYS A 151 1.58 32.43 -17.62
CA LYS A 151 2.00 32.94 -18.94
C LYS A 151 0.82 33.43 -19.78
N TYR A 152 -0.26 32.68 -19.86
CA TYR A 152 -1.46 33.12 -20.59
C TYR A 152 -2.10 34.34 -19.95
N LYS A 153 -2.08 34.44 -18.62
CA LYS A 153 -2.57 35.60 -17.90
C LYS A 153 -1.75 36.85 -18.23
N THR A 154 -0.42 36.74 -18.32
CA THR A 154 0.44 37.86 -18.75
C THR A 154 0.20 38.22 -20.21
N GLU A 155 0.18 37.24 -21.12
CA GLU A 155 -0.07 37.46 -22.56
C GLU A 155 -1.43 38.11 -22.81
N ILE A 156 -2.50 37.66 -22.14
CA ILE A 156 -3.83 38.28 -22.24
C ILE A 156 -3.80 39.72 -21.72
N SER A 157 -3.09 39.98 -20.63
CA SER A 157 -2.98 41.34 -20.07
C SER A 157 -2.22 42.27 -21.03
N GLU A 158 -1.14 41.79 -21.64
CA GLU A 158 -0.38 42.51 -22.66
C GLU A 158 -1.21 42.77 -23.92
N MET A 159 -1.95 41.77 -24.41
CA MET A 159 -2.83 41.93 -25.57
C MET A 159 -3.98 42.90 -25.28
N LYS A 160 -4.57 42.85 -24.08
CA LYS A 160 -5.58 43.84 -23.66
C LYS A 160 -5.01 45.25 -23.63
N TYR A 161 -3.83 45.42 -23.04
CA TYR A 161 -3.15 46.70 -23.01
C TYR A 161 -2.91 47.23 -24.44
N HIS A 162 -2.36 46.40 -25.33
CA HIS A 162 -2.15 46.77 -26.73
C HIS A 162 -3.47 47.13 -27.43
N ASN A 163 -4.53 46.35 -27.23
CA ASN A 163 -5.83 46.63 -27.82
C ASN A 163 -6.44 47.94 -27.33
N ASP A 164 -6.21 48.32 -26.07
CA ASP A 164 -6.65 49.59 -25.50
C ASP A 164 -5.79 50.79 -25.97
N THR A 165 -4.52 50.54 -26.35
CA THR A 165 -3.62 51.57 -26.90
C THR A 165 -3.75 51.78 -28.41
N ILE A 166 -4.34 50.83 -29.15
CA ILE A 166 -4.59 50.98 -30.58
C ILE A 166 -5.63 52.09 -30.80
N ASP A 167 -5.27 53.09 -31.61
CA ASP A 167 -6.17 54.17 -31.98
C ASP A 167 -7.41 53.60 -32.67
N LYS A 168 -8.59 53.95 -32.12
CA LYS A 168 -9.86 53.47 -32.62
C LYS A 168 -10.15 53.89 -34.07
N ASN A 169 -9.44 54.90 -34.56
CA ASN A 169 -9.51 55.32 -35.96
C ASN A 169 -8.91 54.29 -36.94
N LEU A 170 -8.05 53.37 -36.46
CA LEU A 170 -7.45 52.31 -37.27
C LEU A 170 -8.33 51.06 -37.36
N PHE A 171 -9.46 50.99 -36.66
CA PHE A 171 -10.39 49.88 -36.81
C PHE A 171 -11.03 49.89 -38.20
N HIS A 172 -11.18 48.69 -38.77
CA HIS A 172 -11.71 48.49 -40.12
C HIS A 172 -13.07 49.17 -40.32
N GLU A 173 -13.95 49.12 -39.32
CA GLU A 173 -15.27 49.76 -39.37
C GLU A 173 -15.16 51.27 -39.54
N LYS A 174 -14.22 51.92 -38.84
CA LYS A 174 -14.03 53.36 -38.92
C LYS A 174 -13.39 53.77 -40.24
N ILE A 175 -12.40 53.01 -40.72
CA ILE A 175 -11.79 53.17 -42.04
C ILE A 175 -12.83 53.03 -43.16
N LEU A 176 -13.71 52.02 -43.06
CA LEU A 176 -14.79 51.83 -44.03
C LEU A 176 -15.80 52.99 -44.00
N SER A 177 -16.18 53.44 -42.81
CA SER A 177 -17.09 54.58 -42.65
C SER A 177 -16.48 55.87 -43.25
N ASP A 178 -15.21 56.13 -42.98
CA ASP A 178 -14.51 57.31 -43.49
C ASP A 178 -14.32 57.23 -45.02
N PHE A 179 -14.04 56.05 -45.57
CA PHE A 179 -14.01 55.82 -47.02
C PHE A 179 -15.38 56.03 -47.68
N GLN A 180 -16.46 55.56 -47.07
CA GLN A 180 -17.82 55.80 -47.55
C GLN A 180 -18.17 57.29 -47.52
N ASN A 181 -17.85 57.98 -46.43
CA ASN A 181 -18.03 59.43 -46.31
C ASN A 181 -17.22 60.19 -47.38
N MET A 182 -15.96 59.78 -47.62
CA MET A 182 -15.12 60.35 -48.66
C MET A 182 -15.74 60.16 -50.05
N LYS A 183 -16.29 58.97 -50.36
CA LYS A 183 -17.00 58.74 -51.62
C LYS A 183 -18.23 59.64 -51.79
N ILE A 184 -18.99 59.85 -50.71
CA ILE A 184 -20.16 60.74 -50.73
C ILE A 184 -19.70 62.18 -51.02
N ILE A 185 -18.69 62.66 -50.30
CA ILE A 185 -18.12 64.01 -50.50
C ILE A 185 -17.55 64.16 -51.92
N GLN A 186 -16.86 63.14 -52.42
CA GLN A 186 -16.31 63.16 -53.78
C GLN A 186 -17.42 63.24 -54.84
N LYS A 187 -18.53 62.52 -54.64
CA LYS A 187 -19.70 62.60 -55.51
C LYS A 187 -20.35 63.99 -55.46
N GLN A 188 -20.56 64.55 -54.27
CA GLN A 188 -21.08 65.91 -54.10
C GLN A 188 -20.16 66.96 -54.75
N PHE A 189 -18.85 66.79 -54.64
CA PHE A 189 -17.88 67.67 -55.28
C PHE A 189 -17.92 67.58 -56.80
N GLN A 190 -18.07 66.37 -57.36
CA GLN A 190 -18.25 66.17 -58.80
C GLN A 190 -19.54 66.81 -59.30
N GLU A 191 -20.64 66.65 -58.58
CA GLU A 191 -21.94 67.28 -58.90
C GLU A 191 -21.85 68.80 -58.84
N ALA A 192 -21.27 69.36 -57.76
CA ALA A 192 -21.06 70.79 -57.62
C ALA A 192 -20.12 71.35 -58.72
N ARG A 193 -19.09 70.59 -59.11
CA ARG A 193 -18.20 70.97 -60.20
C ARG A 193 -18.90 70.94 -61.55
N ALA A 194 -19.72 69.91 -61.82
CA ALA A 194 -20.53 69.85 -63.03
C ALA A 194 -21.53 71.02 -63.10
N GLN A 195 -22.16 71.37 -61.98
CA GLN A 195 -23.00 72.57 -61.90
C GLN A 195 -22.17 73.84 -62.17
N LEU A 196 -21.01 73.99 -61.55
CA LEU A 196 -20.13 75.14 -61.80
C LEU A 196 -19.72 75.25 -63.28
N ASP A 197 -19.37 74.14 -63.91
CA ASP A 197 -19.00 74.07 -65.33
C ASP A 197 -20.19 74.47 -66.23
N THR A 198 -21.44 74.14 -65.86
CA THR A 198 -22.62 74.65 -66.58
C THR A 198 -22.79 76.17 -66.45
N TYR A 199 -22.37 76.75 -65.32
CA TYR A 199 -22.42 78.20 -65.11
C TYR A 199 -21.26 78.95 -65.78
N GLN A 200 -20.16 78.28 -66.14
CA GLN A 200 -19.03 78.92 -66.84
C GLN A 200 -19.39 79.40 -68.26
N GLY A 201 -20.45 78.87 -68.87
CA GLY A 201 -20.93 79.30 -70.19
C GLY A 201 -21.90 80.49 -70.19
N LEU A 202 -22.34 80.95 -69.02
CA LEU A 202 -23.35 82.01 -68.90
C LEU A 202 -22.71 83.41 -68.88
N PRO A 203 -23.30 84.41 -69.58
CA PRO A 203 -22.82 85.79 -69.53
C PRO A 203 -22.91 86.34 -68.11
N MET A 204 -21.89 87.09 -67.70
CA MET A 204 -21.72 87.61 -66.34
C MET A 204 -22.84 88.57 -65.89
N ASN A 205 -23.67 89.08 -66.81
CA ASN A 205 -24.87 89.85 -66.49
C ASN A 205 -26.03 89.58 -67.48
N MET A 206 -27.26 89.82 -67.03
CA MET A 206 -28.49 89.56 -67.79
C MET A 206 -28.64 90.46 -69.03
N ASN A 207 -28.05 91.66 -69.00
CA ASN A 207 -28.08 92.60 -70.13
C ASN A 207 -27.19 92.12 -71.30
N LEU A 208 -26.03 91.50 -71.02
CA LEU A 208 -25.15 90.87 -72.01
C LEU A 208 -25.78 89.61 -72.59
N ALA A 209 -26.56 88.86 -71.79
CA ALA A 209 -27.32 87.72 -72.28
C ALA A 209 -28.40 88.15 -73.28
N GLN A 210 -29.17 89.21 -72.98
CA GLN A 210 -30.15 89.77 -73.92
C GLN A 210 -29.49 90.27 -75.21
N LEU A 211 -28.34 90.93 -75.10
CA LEU A 211 -27.61 91.45 -76.26
C LEU A 211 -27.03 90.32 -77.13
N LYS A 212 -26.53 89.24 -76.52
CA LYS A 212 -26.06 88.05 -77.23
C LYS A 212 -27.20 87.27 -77.90
N ILE A 213 -28.35 87.15 -77.23
CA ILE A 213 -29.56 86.55 -77.82
C ILE A 213 -30.03 87.37 -79.02
N GLN A 214 -30.04 88.70 -78.90
CA GLN A 214 -30.43 89.58 -80.00
C GLN A 214 -29.44 89.54 -81.17
N GLN A 215 -28.14 89.44 -80.90
CA GLN A 215 -27.13 89.24 -81.95
C GLN A 215 -27.30 87.90 -82.68
N LEU A 216 -27.55 86.81 -81.94
CA LEU A 216 -27.80 85.51 -82.53
C LEU A 216 -29.13 85.46 -83.30
N ALA A 217 -30.18 86.15 -82.83
CA ALA A 217 -31.44 86.28 -83.54
C ALA A 217 -31.25 87.01 -84.87
N ASN A 218 -30.47 88.10 -84.88
CA ASN A 218 -30.14 88.82 -86.11
C ASN A 218 -29.23 88.00 -87.04
N GLU A 219 -28.30 87.19 -86.51
CA GLU A 219 -27.50 86.26 -87.33
C GLU A 219 -28.36 85.15 -87.94
N ILE A 220 -29.33 84.62 -87.21
CA ILE A 220 -30.31 83.66 -87.75
C ILE A 220 -31.14 84.33 -88.84
N GLU A 221 -31.66 85.53 -88.60
CA GLU A 221 -32.44 86.28 -89.59
C GLU A 221 -31.61 86.61 -90.84
N SER A 222 -30.31 86.91 -90.69
CA SER A 222 -29.38 87.08 -91.81
C SER A 222 -29.10 85.78 -92.56
N LEU A 223 -29.00 84.64 -91.86
CA LEU A 223 -28.79 83.33 -92.48
C LEU A 223 -30.06 82.85 -93.18
N GLU A 224 -31.23 83.08 -92.59
CA GLU A 224 -32.54 82.86 -93.21
C GLU A 224 -32.67 83.72 -94.47
N HIS A 225 -32.28 85.00 -94.42
CA HIS A 225 -32.24 85.85 -95.61
C HIS A 225 -31.28 85.34 -96.70
N GLN A 226 -30.10 84.82 -96.32
CA GLN A 226 -29.16 84.23 -97.28
C GLN A 226 -29.68 82.91 -97.86
N ILE A 227 -30.39 82.11 -97.06
CA ILE A 227 -31.08 80.90 -97.53
C ILE A 227 -32.22 81.27 -98.48
N ASP A 228 -32.99 82.31 -98.17
CA ASP A 228 -34.07 82.81 -99.03
C ASP A 228 -33.53 83.45 -100.32
N GLU A 229 -32.38 84.13 -100.29
CA GLU A 229 -31.68 84.58 -101.50
C GLU A 229 -31.17 83.39 -102.34
N LEU A 230 -30.59 82.36 -101.71
CA LEU A 230 -30.14 81.15 -102.41
C LEU A 230 -31.30 80.33 -102.99
N MET A 231 -32.47 80.31 -102.34
CA MET A 231 -33.67 79.65 -102.86
C MET A 231 -34.45 80.51 -103.86
N GLY A 232 -34.34 81.85 -103.79
CA GLY A 232 -34.92 82.78 -104.76
C GLY A 232 -34.20 82.83 -106.11
N PHE A 233 -32.93 82.44 -106.16
CA PHE A 233 -32.15 82.31 -107.41
C PHE A 233 -32.39 81.00 -108.20
N MET A 234 -33.26 80.10 -107.70
CA MET A 234 -33.66 78.86 -108.37
C MET A 234 -35.07 78.90 -109.01
N ASN A 235 -35.54 80.08 -109.45
CA ASN A 235 -36.68 80.24 -110.36
C ASN A 235 -36.41 81.30 -111.43
#